data_AF-A0A6L6GID3-F1
#
_entry.id   AF-A0A6L6GID3-F1
#
_cell.length_a   1.000
_cell.length_b   1.000
_cell.length_c   1.000
_cell.angle_alpha   90.00
_cell.angle_beta   90.00
_cell.angle_gamma   90.00
#
_symmetry.space_group_name_H-M   'P 1'
#
loop_
_entity.id
_entity.type
_entity.pdbx_description
1 polymer ?
#
loop_
_entity_poly.entity_id
_entity_poly.type
_entity_poly.pdbx_seq_one_letter_code
_entity_poly.pdbx_strand_id
1 'polypeptide(L)'
;VTEVDKLVKRGIAIQFVKENITFTAQSTPMDNLMLQLMGAFAQFEREIILERQKEGIKLASAQGKYKGRVHKLKPEQAEALRQAWNEGKYPSKMALGQAFGISRQAVYRYLKAGE
;
A
#
# COMPACT_ATOMS: atom_id res chain seq x y z
N VAL A 1 15.93 -8.67 -13.77
CA VAL A 1 17.04 -9.24 -12.98
C VAL A 1 16.45 -9.73 -11.68
N THR A 2 16.39 -11.03 -11.49
CA THR A 2 15.81 -11.64 -10.28
C THR A 2 16.73 -11.36 -9.07
N GLU A 3 16.20 -11.35 -7.85
CA GLU A 3 17.06 -11.23 -6.65
C GLU A 3 18.05 -12.39 -6.54
N VAL A 4 17.66 -13.57 -7.04
CA VAL A 4 18.53 -14.75 -7.17
C VAL A 4 19.77 -14.42 -8.01
N ASP A 5 19.60 -13.83 -9.20
CA ASP A 5 20.72 -13.43 -10.06
C ASP A 5 21.69 -12.47 -9.38
N LYS A 6 21.17 -11.52 -8.58
CA LYS A 6 21.99 -10.52 -7.89
C LYS A 6 22.86 -11.17 -6.82
N LEU A 7 22.30 -12.09 -6.05
CA LEU A 7 23.00 -12.79 -4.99
C LEU A 7 24.03 -13.78 -5.55
N VAL A 8 23.67 -14.52 -6.59
CA VAL A 8 24.59 -15.42 -7.29
C VAL A 8 25.79 -14.68 -7.88
N LYS A 9 25.57 -13.51 -8.50
CA LYS A 9 26.66 -12.64 -9.00
C LYS A 9 27.60 -12.13 -7.90
N ARG A 10 27.14 -12.09 -6.64
CA ARG A 10 27.96 -11.74 -5.47
C ARG A 10 28.68 -12.96 -4.88
N GLY A 11 28.58 -14.13 -5.51
CA GLY A 11 29.16 -15.38 -5.02
C GLY A 11 28.34 -16.07 -3.93
N ILE A 12 27.09 -15.66 -3.70
CA ILE A 12 26.20 -16.26 -2.69
C ILE A 12 25.44 -17.42 -3.33
N ALA A 13 25.51 -18.60 -2.71
CA ALA A 13 24.72 -19.76 -3.09
C ALA A 13 23.31 -19.69 -2.49
N ILE A 14 22.30 -20.04 -3.28
CA ILE A 14 20.89 -20.12 -2.85
C ILE A 14 20.39 -21.53 -3.04
N GLN A 15 19.90 -22.14 -1.97
CA GLN A 15 19.25 -23.45 -2.02
C GLN A 15 17.75 -23.31 -1.78
N PHE A 16 16.97 -23.78 -2.74
CA PHE A 16 15.54 -24.00 -2.60
C PHE A 16 15.33 -25.38 -1.98
N VAL A 17 15.02 -25.42 -0.68
CA VAL A 17 14.95 -26.67 0.09
C VAL A 17 13.84 -27.60 -0.40
N LYS A 18 12.67 -27.03 -0.73
CA LYS A 18 11.50 -27.80 -1.14
C LYS A 18 11.65 -28.39 -2.53
N GLU A 19 12.17 -27.59 -3.47
CA GLU A 19 12.38 -27.98 -4.85
C GLU A 19 13.71 -28.72 -5.05
N ASN A 20 14.56 -28.76 -4.01
CA ASN A 20 15.90 -29.34 -4.02
C ASN A 20 16.80 -28.81 -5.15
N ILE A 21 16.73 -27.51 -5.40
CA ILE A 21 17.49 -26.81 -6.45
C ILE A 21 18.49 -25.87 -5.78
N THR A 22 19.74 -25.85 -6.27
CA THR A 22 20.78 -24.94 -5.76
C THR A 22 21.33 -24.07 -6.89
N PHE A 23 21.30 -22.76 -6.69
CA PHE A 23 21.89 -21.77 -7.59
C PHE A 23 23.21 -21.29 -7.01
N THR A 24 24.28 -21.41 -7.79
CA THR A 24 25.64 -20.97 -7.43
C THR A 24 26.27 -20.17 -8.56
N ALA A 25 27.47 -19.61 -8.33
CA ALA A 25 28.21 -18.90 -9.39
C ALA A 25 28.60 -19.81 -10.58
N GLN A 26 28.49 -21.13 -10.43
CA GLN A 26 28.74 -22.14 -11.46
C GLN A 26 27.44 -22.80 -11.97
N SER A 27 26.29 -22.11 -11.84
CA SER A 27 25.00 -22.62 -12.31
C SER A 27 25.06 -23.04 -13.79
N THR A 28 24.49 -24.21 -14.11
CA THR A 28 24.46 -24.72 -15.47
C THR A 28 23.49 -23.93 -16.36
N PRO A 29 23.61 -23.97 -17.70
CA PRO A 29 22.60 -23.40 -18.59
C PRO A 29 21.17 -23.90 -18.31
N MET A 30 21.03 -25.14 -17.82
CA MET A 30 19.75 -25.72 -17.45
C MET A 30 19.16 -25.08 -16.18
N ASP A 31 19.98 -24.84 -15.16
CA ASP A 31 19.56 -24.17 -13.93
C ASP A 31 19.05 -22.76 -14.24
N ASN A 32 19.78 -22.03 -15.09
CA ASN A 32 19.39 -20.68 -15.53
C ASN A 32 18.07 -20.67 -16.29
N LEU A 33 17.82 -21.65 -17.17
CA LEU A 33 16.55 -21.79 -17.88
C LEU A 33 15.40 -22.06 -16.91
N MET A 34 15.61 -22.95 -15.93
CA MET A 34 14.61 -23.29 -14.92
C MET A 34 14.25 -22.08 -14.05
N LEU A 35 15.25 -21.29 -13.63
CA LEU A 35 15.02 -20.05 -12.89
C LEU A 35 14.16 -19.06 -13.68
N GLN A 36 14.45 -18.88 -14.98
CA GLN A 36 13.67 -18.02 -15.86
C GLN A 36 12.22 -18.52 -16.01
N LEU A 37 12.04 -19.82 -16.19
CA LEU A 37 10.72 -20.43 -16.31
C LEU A 37 9.90 -20.26 -15.02
N MET A 38 10.50 -20.49 -13.85
CA MET A 38 9.85 -20.24 -12.55
C MET A 38 9.47 -18.76 -12.38
N GLY A 39 10.35 -17.84 -12.80
CA GLY A 39 10.05 -16.41 -12.81
C GLY A 39 8.87 -16.06 -13.71
N ALA A 40 8.79 -16.67 -14.90
CA ALA A 40 7.69 -16.48 -15.83
C ALA A 40 6.37 -17.01 -15.27
N PHE A 41 6.37 -18.19 -14.64
CA PHE A 41 5.18 -18.73 -13.97
C PHE A 41 4.71 -17.84 -12.81
N ALA A 42 5.65 -17.37 -11.97
CA ALA A 42 5.30 -16.47 -10.87
C ALA A 42 4.66 -15.15 -11.37
N GLN A 43 5.14 -14.62 -12.49
CA GLN A 43 4.54 -13.45 -13.12
C GLN A 43 3.15 -13.75 -13.67
N PHE A 44 2.99 -14.88 -14.38
CA PHE A 44 1.71 -15.31 -14.94
C PHE A 44 0.64 -15.49 -13.85
N GLU A 45 0.97 -16.18 -12.75
CA GLU A 45 0.06 -16.34 -11.61
C GLU A 45 -0.32 -14.99 -10.99
N ARG A 46 0.65 -14.07 -10.88
CA ARG A 46 0.40 -12.73 -10.36
C ARG A 46 -0.58 -11.95 -11.26
N GLU A 47 -0.45 -12.07 -12.57
CA GLU A 47 -1.34 -11.42 -13.53
C GLU A 47 -2.77 -11.94 -13.41
N ILE A 48 -2.97 -13.26 -13.28
CA ILE A 48 -4.29 -13.86 -13.04
C ILE A 48 -4.91 -13.35 -11.74
N ILE A 49 -4.13 -13.30 -10.64
CA ILE A 49 -4.62 -12.79 -9.35
C ILE A 49 -5.09 -11.34 -9.48
N LEU A 50 -4.33 -10.51 -10.20
CA LEU A 50 -4.67 -9.11 -10.42
C LEU A 50 -5.92 -8.95 -11.30
N GLU A 51 -6.09 -9.80 -12.32
CA GLU A 51 -7.29 -9.80 -13.16
C GLU A 51 -8.54 -10.09 -12.33
N ARG A 52 -8.54 -11.18 -11.57
CA ARG A 52 -9.65 -11.54 -10.68
C ARG A 52 -9.92 -10.48 -9.61
N GLN A 53 -8.87 -9.86 -9.08
CA GLN A 53 -9.01 -8.75 -8.13
C GLN A 53 -9.71 -7.56 -8.78
N LYS A 54 -9.35 -7.18 -10.01
CA LYS A 54 -9.99 -6.08 -10.74
C LYS A 54 -11.47 -6.36 -10.97
N GLU A 55 -11.84 -7.59 -11.34
CA GLU A 55 -13.24 -7.99 -11.46
C GLU A 55 -14.00 -7.84 -10.15
N GLY A 56 -13.44 -8.33 -9.05
CA GLY A 56 -14.01 -8.17 -7.72
C GLY A 56 -14.17 -6.70 -7.30
N ILE A 57 -13.17 -5.86 -7.58
CA ILE A 57 -13.23 -4.42 -7.34
C ILE A 57 -14.36 -3.78 -8.16
N LYS A 58 -14.49 -4.12 -9.45
CA LYS A 58 -15.58 -3.59 -10.31
C LYS A 58 -16.95 -3.93 -9.73
N LEU A 59 -17.18 -5.18 -9.33
CA LEU A 59 -18.44 -5.61 -8.72
C LEU A 59 -18.70 -4.89 -7.39
N ALA A 60 -17.70 -4.80 -6.50
CA ALA A 60 -17.84 -4.11 -5.22
C ALA A 60 -18.05 -2.60 -5.39
N SER A 61 -17.44 -1.98 -6.41
CA SER A 61 -17.63 -0.58 -6.76
C SER A 61 -19.03 -0.32 -7.29
N ALA A 62 -19.55 -1.19 -8.18
CA ALA A 62 -20.94 -1.10 -8.66
C ALA A 62 -21.96 -1.24 -7.52
N GLN A 63 -21.64 -2.01 -6.48
CA GLN A 63 -22.42 -2.14 -5.25
C GLN A 63 -22.21 -0.98 -4.25
N GLY A 64 -21.38 0.02 -4.58
CA GLY A 64 -21.14 1.18 -3.70
C GLY A 64 -20.39 0.87 -2.40
N LYS A 65 -19.65 -0.25 -2.33
CA LYS A 65 -18.93 -0.66 -1.10
C LYS A 65 -17.75 0.26 -0.76
N TYR A 66 -17.10 0.84 -1.77
CA TYR A 66 -15.96 1.74 -1.56
C TYR A 66 -16.45 3.14 -1.19
N LYS A 67 -16.42 3.47 0.10
CA LYS A 67 -16.76 4.81 0.63
C LYS A 67 -15.55 5.71 0.87
N GLY A 68 -14.39 5.32 0.33
CA GLY A 68 -13.12 6.01 0.54
C GLY A 68 -12.64 5.92 2.00
N ARG A 69 -11.74 6.83 2.37
CA ARG A 69 -11.18 6.90 3.73
C ARG A 69 -12.23 7.42 4.71
N VAL A 70 -12.54 6.62 5.73
CA VAL A 70 -13.39 7.05 6.84
C VAL A 70 -12.78 8.29 7.50
N HIS A 71 -13.56 9.38 7.53
CA HIS A 71 -13.16 10.62 8.17
C HIS A 71 -13.21 10.45 9.69
N LYS A 72 -12.21 11.00 10.39
CA LYS A 72 -12.12 10.86 11.86
C LYS A 72 -13.22 11.63 12.58
N LEU A 73 -13.54 12.82 12.08
CA LEU A 73 -14.62 13.65 12.61
C LEU A 73 -15.91 13.38 11.82
N LYS A 74 -17.03 13.27 12.54
CA LYS A 74 -18.37 13.35 11.95
C LYS A 74 -18.59 14.75 11.35
N PRO A 75 -19.54 14.92 10.41
CA PRO A 75 -19.83 16.23 9.80
C PRO A 75 -20.06 17.34 10.84
N GLU A 76 -20.85 17.06 11.87
CA GLU A 76 -21.14 17.98 12.98
C GLU A 76 -19.88 18.41 13.74
N GLN A 77 -18.97 17.46 14.01
CA GLN A 77 -17.70 17.75 14.69
C GLN A 77 -16.75 18.54 13.80
N ALA A 78 -16.77 18.30 12.49
CA ALA A 78 -16.00 19.08 11.54
C ALA A 78 -16.51 20.53 11.45
N GLU A 79 -17.82 20.74 11.56
CA GLU A 79 -18.43 22.06 11.63
C GLU A 79 -18.13 22.78 12.95
N ALA A 80 -18.26 22.08 14.08
CA ALA A 80 -17.86 22.60 15.38
C ALA A 80 -16.37 22.99 15.42
N LEU A 81 -15.50 22.21 14.75
CA LEU A 81 -14.09 22.55 14.59
C LEU A 81 -13.89 23.85 13.81
N ARG A 82 -14.62 24.03 12.70
CA ARG A 82 -14.56 25.27 11.89
C ARG A 82 -15.07 26.48 12.66
N GLN A 83 -16.20 26.35 13.35
CA GLN A 83 -16.75 27.41 14.20
C GLN A 83 -15.76 27.78 15.31
N ALA A 84 -15.23 26.79 16.03
CA ALA A 84 -14.26 27.05 17.10
C ALA A 84 -12.97 27.71 16.61
N TRP A 85 -12.55 27.44 15.37
CA TRP A 85 -11.44 28.15 14.74
C TRP A 85 -11.79 29.60 14.41
N ASN A 86 -12.95 29.84 13.81
CA ASN A 86 -13.41 31.18 13.41
C ASN A 86 -13.68 32.09 14.62
N GLU A 87 -14.18 31.53 15.72
CA GLU A 87 -14.40 32.22 16.98
C GLU A 87 -13.10 32.46 17.77
N GLY A 88 -11.96 31.94 17.30
CA GLY A 88 -10.67 32.10 17.98
C GLY A 88 -10.58 31.38 19.33
N LYS A 89 -11.41 30.36 19.58
CA LYS A 89 -11.46 29.62 20.87
C LYS A 89 -10.15 28.93 21.25
N TYR A 90 -9.26 28.69 20.28
CA TYR A 90 -8.00 27.99 20.48
C TYR A 90 -6.81 28.80 19.96
N PRO A 91 -5.68 28.83 20.69
CA PRO A 91 -4.52 29.68 20.36
C PRO A 91 -3.74 29.19 19.14
N SER A 92 -3.94 27.94 18.71
CA SER A 92 -3.26 27.39 17.54
C SER A 92 -4.02 26.23 16.91
N LYS A 93 -3.75 25.96 15.63
CA LYS A 93 -4.24 24.75 14.93
C LYS A 93 -3.74 23.44 15.56
N MET A 94 -2.65 23.49 16.34
CA MET A 94 -2.18 22.34 17.10
C MET A 94 -3.05 22.09 18.32
N ALA A 95 -3.35 23.12 19.10
CA ALA A 95 -4.25 23.05 20.26
C ALA A 95 -5.66 22.62 19.85
N LEU A 96 -6.17 23.16 18.73
CA LEU A 96 -7.43 22.74 18.14
C LEU A 96 -7.42 21.26 17.74
N GLY A 97 -6.34 20.78 17.13
CA GLY A 97 -6.19 19.36 16.78
C GLY A 97 -6.22 18.45 18.00
N GLN A 98 -5.50 18.82 19.07
CA GLN A 98 -5.50 18.07 20.32
C GLN A 98 -6.91 18.00 20.94
N ALA A 99 -7.63 19.13 21.01
CA ALA A 99 -8.99 19.18 21.54
C ALA A 99 -9.98 18.30 20.77
N PHE A 100 -9.82 18.20 19.44
CA PHE A 100 -10.67 17.38 18.57
C PHE A 100 -10.10 15.98 18.27
N GLY A 101 -9.00 15.58 18.92
CA GLY A 101 -8.40 14.24 18.76
C GLY A 101 -7.81 13.96 17.36
N ILE A 102 -7.41 15.00 16.63
CA ILE A 102 -6.88 14.89 15.26
C ILE A 102 -5.51 15.57 15.12
N SER A 103 -4.72 15.16 14.13
CA SER A 103 -3.41 15.77 13.88
C SER A 103 -3.56 17.21 13.38
N ARG A 104 -2.55 18.05 13.60
CA ARG A 104 -2.48 19.41 13.05
C ARG A 104 -2.73 19.44 11.54
N GLN A 105 -2.20 18.46 10.79
CA GLN A 105 -2.45 18.35 9.34
C GLN A 105 -3.90 18.02 9.00
N ALA A 106 -4.60 17.22 9.82
CA ALA A 106 -6.01 16.97 9.63
C ALA A 106 -6.84 18.24 9.87
N VAL A 107 -6.48 19.08 10.86
CA VAL A 107 -7.10 20.39 11.07
C VAL A 107 -7.02 21.25 9.81
N TYR A 108 -5.84 21.39 9.20
CA TYR A 108 -5.70 22.14 7.94
C TYR A 108 -6.60 21.61 6.82
N ARG A 109 -6.73 20.27 6.69
CA ARG A 109 -7.63 19.68 5.70
C ARG A 109 -9.10 19.99 5.96
N TYR A 110 -9.55 19.94 7.22
CA TYR A 110 -10.93 20.26 7.58
C TYR A 110 -11.27 21.75 7.42
N LEU A 111 -10.30 22.64 7.65
CA LEU A 111 -10.47 24.07 7.42
C LEU A 111 -10.52 24.38 5.92
N LYS A 112 -9.64 23.80 5.11
CA LYS A 112 -9.62 24.00 3.64
C LYS A 112 -10.84 23.40 2.94
N ALA A 113 -11.38 22.29 3.43
CA ALA A 113 -12.55 21.64 2.83
C ALA A 113 -13.87 22.38 3.10
N GLY A 114 -13.87 23.44 3.90
CA GLY A 114 -15.02 24.30 4.16
C GLY A 114 -14.97 25.66 3.47
N GLU A 115 -13.94 25.90 2.65
CA GLU A 115 -13.90 26.97 1.63
C GLU A 115 -14.57 26.46 0.34
#